data_AF-A0A7W0TYQ0-F1
#
_entry.id   AF-A0A7W0TYQ0-F1
#
_cell.length_a   1.000
_cell.length_b   1.000
_cell.length_c   1.000
_cell.angle_alpha   90.00
_cell.angle_beta   90.00
_cell.angle_gamma   90.00
#
_symmetry.space_group_name_H-M   'P 1'
#
loop_
_entity.id
_entity.type
_entity.pdbx_description
1 polymer ?
#
loop_
_entity_poly.entity_id
_entity_poly.type
_entity_poly.pdbx_seq_one_letter_code
_entity_poly.pdbx_strand_id
1 'polypeptide(L)'
;MSTTIKIEFDDDVVARLGDSPRAITDAARQAIVLDLFRQAAISGGRASALLEMDRLDFMRLASSRGIPVIDLTAEELRAEIARVESM
;
A
#
# COMPACT_ATOMS: atom_id res chain seq x y z
N MET A 1 20.88 -2.73 -0.53
CA MET A 1 21.45 -1.37 -0.66
C MET A 1 20.35 -0.40 -0.26
N SER A 2 20.65 0.57 0.61
CA SER A 2 19.74 1.67 0.96
C SER A 2 20.17 2.94 0.23
N THR A 3 19.19 3.72 -0.23
CA THR A 3 19.41 5.02 -0.87
C THR A 3 18.69 6.07 -0.05
N THR A 4 19.38 7.14 0.31
CA THR A 4 18.80 8.28 1.04
C THR A 4 18.48 9.40 0.07
N ILE A 5 17.28 9.96 0.17
CA ILE A 5 16.82 11.13 -0.58
C ILE A 5 16.51 12.27 0.38
N LYS A 6 16.88 13.51 0.01
CA LYS A 6 16.51 14.73 0.75
C LYS A 6 15.39 15.43 -0.02
N ILE A 7 14.30 15.74 0.66
CA ILE A 7 13.15 16.46 0.12
C ILE A 7 12.84 17.61 1.08
N GLU A 8 12.52 18.77 0.55
CA GLU A 8 12.14 19.96 1.33
C GLU A 8 10.64 20.18 1.19
N PHE A 9 9.99 20.45 2.32
CA PHE A 9 8.55 20.70 2.43
C PHE A 9 8.33 21.87 3.40
N ASP A 10 7.20 22.55 3.26
CA ASP A 10 6.74 23.53 4.24
C ASP A 10 6.41 22.85 5.58
N ASP A 11 6.59 23.59 6.69
CA ASP A 11 6.40 23.07 8.05
C ASP A 11 4.99 22.53 8.28
N ASP A 12 3.97 23.12 7.65
CA ASP A 12 2.59 22.69 7.76
C ASP A 12 2.36 21.30 7.15
N VAL A 13 3.07 20.98 6.06
CA VAL A 13 3.07 19.65 5.43
C VAL A 13 3.80 18.64 6.30
N VAL A 14 4.98 19.00 6.83
CA VAL A 14 5.76 18.12 7.72
C VAL A 14 4.94 17.76 8.97
N ALA A 15 4.22 18.74 9.54
CA ALA A 15 3.32 18.52 10.67
C ALA A 15 2.17 17.53 10.39
N ARG A 16 1.77 17.34 9.13
CA ARG A 16 0.76 16.31 8.76
C ARG A 16 1.35 14.89 8.69
N LEU A 17 2.67 14.75 8.56
CA LEU A 17 3.34 13.45 8.49
C LEU A 17 3.58 12.86 9.89
N GLY A 18 3.77 13.70 10.91
CA GLY A 18 3.78 13.30 12.31
C GLY A 18 4.70 14.14 13.19
N ASP A 19 4.62 13.92 14.50
CA ASP A 19 5.26 14.77 15.51
C ASP A 19 6.70 14.35 15.87
N SER A 20 7.25 13.34 15.19
CA SER A 20 8.62 12.87 15.42
C SER A 20 9.30 12.45 14.10
N PRO A 21 10.65 12.49 14.03
CA PRO A 21 11.38 12.06 12.84
C PRO A 21 11.03 10.64 12.39
N ARG A 22 10.79 9.73 13.35
CA ARG A 22 10.36 8.35 13.06
C ARG A 22 8.96 8.33 12.45
N ALA A 23 7.99 9.03 13.05
CA ALA A 23 6.63 9.10 12.52
C ALA A 23 6.59 9.68 11.11
N ILE A 24 7.37 10.75 10.86
CA ILE A 24 7.51 11.37 9.54
C ILE A 24 8.07 10.36 8.52
N THR A 25 9.13 9.64 8.91
CA THR A 25 9.76 8.64 8.04
C THR A 25 8.81 7.49 7.72
N ASP A 26 8.09 6.99 8.73
CA ASP A 26 7.13 5.89 8.58
C ASP A 26 5.95 6.31 7.68
N ALA A 27 5.41 7.52 7.89
CA ALA A 27 4.34 8.07 7.06
C ALA A 27 4.78 8.27 5.60
N ALA A 28 5.98 8.82 5.37
CA ALA A 28 6.55 9.00 4.04
C ALA A 28 6.79 7.66 3.33
N ARG A 29 7.40 6.68 4.04
CA ARG A 29 7.63 5.32 3.52
C ARG A 29 6.31 4.66 3.15
N GLN A 30 5.31 4.77 4.00
CA GLN A 30 3.97 4.24 3.75
C GLN A 30 3.32 4.87 2.52
N ALA A 31 3.37 6.20 2.39
CA ALA A 31 2.81 6.91 1.24
C ALA A 31 3.45 6.46 -0.08
N ILE A 32 4.77 6.34 -0.12
CA ILE A 32 5.52 5.89 -1.30
C ILE A 32 5.12 4.45 -1.68
N VAL A 33 5.11 3.54 -0.71
CA VAL A 33 4.79 2.12 -0.98
C VAL A 33 3.34 1.95 -1.44
N LEU A 34 2.39 2.66 -0.81
CA LEU A 34 0.98 2.61 -1.21
C LEU A 34 0.78 3.17 -2.63
N ASP A 35 1.48 4.24 -2.99
CA ASP A 35 1.38 4.81 -4.33
C ASP A 35 1.96 3.87 -5.41
N LEU A 36 3.11 3.25 -5.15
CA LEU A 36 3.68 2.23 -6.04
C LEU A 36 2.76 1.01 -6.20
N PHE A 37 2.14 0.56 -5.11
CA PHE A 37 1.18 -0.55 -5.16
C PHE A 37 -0.08 -0.17 -5.96
N ARG A 38 -0.63 1.03 -5.72
CA ARG A 38 -1.79 1.57 -6.46
C ARG A 38 -1.54 1.65 -7.96
N GLN A 39 -0.31 1.92 -8.38
CA GLN A 39 0.10 1.97 -9.79
C GLN A 39 0.44 0.57 -10.36
N ALA A 40 0.22 -0.50 -9.60
CA ALA A 40 0.64 -1.87 -9.93
C ALA A 40 2.15 -2.02 -10.23
N ALA A 41 2.98 -1.07 -9.80
CA ALA A 41 4.44 -1.11 -9.98
C ALA A 41 5.11 -2.13 -9.04
N ILE A 42 4.47 -2.44 -7.92
CA ILE A 42 4.87 -3.50 -6.99
C ILE A 42 3.66 -4.36 -6.60
N SER A 43 3.91 -5.65 -6.33
CA SER A 43 2.87 -6.55 -5.81
C SER A 43 2.57 -6.28 -4.34
N GLY A 44 1.40 -6.73 -3.86
CA GLY A 44 1.03 -6.63 -2.44
C GLY A 44 2.02 -7.34 -1.50
N GLY A 45 2.61 -8.46 -1.94
CA GLY A 45 3.66 -9.15 -1.16
C GLY A 45 4.97 -8.37 -1.08
N ARG A 46 5.35 -7.66 -2.16
CA ARG A 46 6.51 -6.76 -2.13
C ARG A 46 6.24 -5.54 -1.26
N ALA A 47 5.03 -4.99 -1.34
CA ALA A 47 4.62 -3.83 -0.55
C ALA A 47 4.58 -4.12 0.95
N SER A 48 4.03 -5.25 1.37
CA SER A 48 4.02 -5.65 2.79
C SER A 48 5.43 -5.87 3.34
N ALA A 49 6.31 -6.50 2.55
CA ALA A 49 7.72 -6.67 2.92
C ALA A 49 8.46 -5.32 3.04
N LEU A 50 8.17 -4.37 2.14
CA LEU A 50 8.76 -3.03 2.19
C LEU A 50 8.26 -2.19 3.38
N LEU A 51 7.12 -2.52 3.98
CA LEU A 51 6.60 -1.86 5.18
C LEU A 51 6.77 -2.70 6.45
N GLU A 52 7.48 -3.83 6.37
CA GLU A 52 7.77 -4.71 7.51
C GLU A 52 6.48 -5.13 8.26
N MET A 53 5.40 -5.36 7.51
CA MET A 53 4.09 -5.75 8.04
C MET A 53 3.62 -7.07 7.43
N ASP A 54 2.70 -7.73 8.13
CA ASP A 54 2.02 -8.91 7.59
C ASP A 54 1.23 -8.56 6.33
N ARG A 55 1.09 -9.54 5.43
CA ARG A 55 0.37 -9.35 4.16
C ARG A 55 -1.08 -8.95 4.41
N LEU A 56 -1.77 -9.53 5.38
CA LEU A 56 -3.16 -9.17 5.69
C LEU A 56 -3.27 -7.76 6.27
N ASP A 57 -2.31 -7.35 7.09
CA ASP A 57 -2.25 -5.98 7.61
C ASP A 57 -2.06 -4.96 6.49
N PHE A 58 -1.18 -5.26 5.54
CA PHE A 58 -1.01 -4.43 4.35
C PHE A 58 -2.31 -4.32 3.53
N MET A 59 -3.01 -5.43 3.30
CA MET A 59 -4.26 -5.40 2.54
C MET A 59 -5.34 -4.57 3.27
N ARG A 60 -5.45 -4.70 4.59
CA ARG A 60 -6.35 -3.85 5.39
C ARG A 60 -5.99 -2.38 5.28
N LEU A 61 -4.69 -2.06 5.36
CA LEU A 61 -4.18 -0.70 5.21
C LEU A 61 -4.55 -0.12 3.84
N ALA A 62 -4.25 -0.83 2.75
CA ALA A 62 -4.58 -0.43 1.39
C ALA A 62 -6.09 -0.20 1.20
N SER A 63 -6.92 -1.14 1.66
CA SER A 63 -8.38 -1.02 1.62
C SER A 63 -8.89 0.21 2.38
N SER A 64 -8.38 0.46 3.60
CA SER A 64 -8.77 1.64 4.40
C SER A 64 -8.41 2.98 3.74
N ARG A 65 -7.49 2.95 2.76
CA ARG A 65 -7.06 4.11 1.96
C ARG A 65 -7.74 4.15 0.58
N GLY A 66 -8.72 3.29 0.34
CA GLY A 66 -9.47 3.23 -0.92
C GLY A 66 -8.67 2.65 -2.10
N ILE A 67 -7.57 1.93 -1.82
CA ILE A 67 -6.78 1.27 -2.86
C ILE A 67 -7.33 -0.15 -3.03
N PRO A 68 -7.88 -0.51 -4.22
CA PRO A 68 -8.37 -1.85 -4.48
C PRO A 68 -7.24 -2.88 -4.31
N VAL A 69 -7.46 -3.87 -3.46
CA VAL A 69 -6.53 -5.00 -3.27
C VAL A 69 -6.89 -6.21 -4.13
N ILE A 70 -8.12 -6.21 -4.66
CA ILE A 70 -8.65 -7.20 -5.59
C ILE A 70 -9.16 -6.41 -6.79
N ASP A 71 -8.57 -6.69 -7.95
CA ASP A 71 -9.00 -6.12 -9.23
C ASP A 71 -9.88 -7.14 -9.94
N LEU A 72 -11.07 -7.37 -9.37
CA LEU A 72 -12.11 -8.20 -9.96
C LEU A 72 -13.42 -7.46 -9.90
N THR A 73 -14.09 -7.36 -11.04
CA THR A 73 -15.50 -7.01 -11.07
C THR A 73 -16.33 -8.12 -10.43
N ALA A 74 -17.55 -7.79 -9.99
CA ALA A 74 -18.46 -8.78 -9.46
C ALA A 74 -18.79 -9.90 -10.47
N GLU A 75 -18.74 -9.59 -11.76
CA GLU A 75 -18.97 -10.57 -12.82
C GLU A 75 -17.79 -11.52 -13.00
N GLU A 76 -16.57 -11.00 -13.04
CA GLU A 76 -15.35 -11.82 -13.09
C GLU A 76 -15.26 -12.73 -11.86
N LEU A 77 -15.57 -12.19 -10.67
CA LEU A 77 -15.61 -12.99 -9.46
C LEU A 77 -16.65 -14.12 -9.52
N ARG A 78 -17.88 -13.83 -10.01
CA ARG A 78 -18.92 -14.85 -10.22
C ARG A 78 -18.46 -15.94 -11.18
N ALA A 79 -17.82 -15.56 -12.28
CA ALA A 79 -17.29 -16.50 -13.26
C ALA A 79 -16.17 -17.39 -12.68
N GLU A 80 -15.29 -16.83 -11.84
CA GLU A 80 -14.24 -17.58 -11.12
C GLU A 80 -14.83 -18.62 -10.17
N ILE A 81 -15.85 -18.23 -9.38
CA ILE A 81 -16.54 -19.14 -8.44
C ILE A 81 -17.21 -20.29 -9.21
N ALA A 82 -17.95 -19.98 -10.29
CA ALA A 82 -18.62 -20.99 -11.10
C ALA A 82 -17.64 -22.01 -11.72
N ARG A 83 -16.43 -21.58 -12.12
CA ARG A 83 -15.38 -22.48 -12.60
C ARG A 83 -14.95 -23.48 -11.52
N VAL A 84 -14.71 -23.00 -10.29
CA VAL A 84 -14.30 -23.85 -9.16
C VAL A 84 -15.41 -24.83 -8.76
N GLU A 85 -16.68 -24.40 -8.78
CA GLU A 85 -17.83 -25.28 -8.46
C GLU A 85 -18.07 -26.38 -9.52
N SER A 86 -17.58 -26.18 -10.74
CA SER A 86 -17.70 -27.14 -11.84
C SER A 86 -16.55 -28.15 -11.94
N MET A 87 -15.55 -28.05 -11.05
CA MET A 87 -14.45 -29.02 -10.91
C MET A 87 -14.83 -30.19 -10.03
#